data_AF-A0A8G2M4W2-F1
#
_entry.id   AF-A0A8G2M4W2-F1
#
_cell.length_a   1.000
_cell.length_b   1.000
_cell.length_c   1.000
_cell.angle_alpha   90.00
_cell.angle_beta   90.00
_cell.angle_gamma   90.00
#
_symmetry.space_group_name_H-M   'P 1'
#
loop_
_entity.id
_entity.type
_entity.pdbx_description
1 polymer ?
#
loop_
_entity_poly.entity_id
_entity_poly.type
_entity_poly.pdbx_seq_one_letter_code
_entity_poly.pdbx_strand_id
1 'polypeptide(L)'
;MVAACQAQGVGITVDTVINHTVNANGIGSLSVGGTKYDIKNLSFPDAGYTKEDFHSEEKNIEDYKDPKQVWNYRLGGLLDLDTSKPHVRQTIGKFYADLLAIGVAGFRIDAVQHMSPEDLLAIKQEAAKQSGRNCLPQCGTGRTRHQMAR
;
A
#
# COMPACT_ATOMS: atom_id res chain seq x y z
N MET A 1 13.83 -6.48 15.13
CA MET A 1 12.48 -6.47 15.73
C MET A 1 11.65 -7.65 15.26
N VAL A 2 11.24 -7.74 13.98
CA VAL A 2 10.36 -8.81 13.45
C VAL A 2 10.84 -10.21 13.83
N ALA A 3 12.09 -10.56 13.52
CA ALA A 3 12.66 -11.88 13.86
C ALA A 3 12.67 -12.18 15.37
N ALA A 4 12.92 -11.17 16.22
CA ALA A 4 12.92 -11.35 17.67
C ALA A 4 11.51 -11.64 18.21
N CYS A 5 10.50 -10.92 17.73
CA CYS A 5 9.10 -11.17 18.08
C CYS A 5 8.63 -12.54 17.57
N GLN A 6 9.00 -12.91 16.34
CA GLN A 6 8.67 -14.19 15.76
C GLN A 6 9.27 -15.37 16.54
N ALA A 7 10.50 -15.23 17.05
CA ALA A 7 11.14 -16.24 17.91
C ALA A 7 10.38 -16.46 19.24
N GLN A 8 9.54 -15.52 19.65
CA GLN A 8 8.65 -15.62 20.81
C GLN A 8 7.20 -15.98 20.43
N GLY A 9 6.94 -16.33 19.17
CA GLY A 9 5.59 -16.65 18.68
C GLY A 9 4.68 -15.44 18.50
N VAL A 10 5.22 -14.21 18.51
CA VAL A 10 4.45 -12.96 18.33
C VAL A 10 4.54 -12.49 16.88
N GLY A 11 3.41 -12.48 16.18
CA GLY A 11 3.30 -11.94 14.82
C GLY A 11 3.27 -10.41 14.79
N ILE A 12 3.89 -9.80 13.79
CA ILE A 12 3.87 -8.34 13.57
C ILE A 12 2.96 -8.01 12.40
N THR A 13 1.98 -7.15 12.65
CA THR A 13 1.15 -6.54 11.60
C THR A 13 1.68 -5.14 11.30
N VAL A 14 1.95 -4.85 10.03
CA VAL A 14 2.39 -3.51 9.60
C VAL A 14 1.20 -2.67 9.21
N ASP A 15 1.17 -1.42 9.66
CA ASP A 15 0.26 -0.39 9.18
C ASP A 15 0.77 0.16 7.84
N THR A 16 0.01 -0.05 6.76
CA THR A 16 0.41 0.33 5.41
C THR A 16 -0.47 1.45 4.89
N VAL A 17 0.16 2.60 4.67
CA VAL A 17 -0.46 3.80 4.07
C VAL A 17 -0.17 3.80 2.58
N ILE A 18 -1.15 3.32 1.80
CA ILE A 18 -1.00 3.11 0.35
C ILE A 18 -2.02 3.87 -0.50
N ASN A 19 -2.94 4.59 0.13
CA ASN A 19 -3.93 5.44 -0.56
C ASN A 19 -3.29 6.73 -1.09
N HIS A 20 -2.42 7.33 -0.29
CA HIS A 20 -1.92 8.68 -0.52
C HIS A 20 -0.45 8.81 -0.10
N THR A 21 0.16 9.95 -0.45
CA THR A 21 1.52 10.30 0.00
C THR A 21 1.50 11.41 1.06
N VAL A 22 1.91 12.63 0.70
CA VAL A 22 1.98 13.78 1.60
C VAL A 22 0.81 14.73 1.38
N ASN A 23 0.64 15.70 2.26
CA ASN A 23 -0.35 16.75 2.05
C ASN A 23 0.06 17.69 0.90
N ALA A 24 -0.87 18.02 0.01
CA ALA A 24 -0.64 18.92 -1.13
C ALA A 24 -0.17 20.33 -0.69
N ASN A 25 -0.52 20.76 0.53
CA ASN A 25 -0.11 22.03 1.12
C ASN A 25 1.05 21.88 2.13
N GLY A 26 1.71 20.72 2.14
CA GLY A 26 2.86 20.48 3.00
C GLY A 26 4.04 21.40 2.66
N ILE A 27 4.90 21.67 3.64
CA ILE A 27 6.12 22.48 3.48
C ILE A 27 7.41 21.62 3.43
N GLY A 28 7.27 20.30 3.51
CA GLY A 28 8.38 19.36 3.52
C GLY A 28 8.84 18.96 2.12
N SER A 29 10.10 18.54 2.01
CA SER A 29 10.70 17.98 0.80
C SER A 29 11.62 16.79 1.08
N LEU A 30 11.61 16.30 2.33
CA LEU A 30 12.44 15.21 2.82
C LEU A 30 11.58 14.26 3.66
N SER A 31 11.69 12.97 3.37
CA SER A 31 11.03 11.92 4.14
C SER A 31 11.79 11.63 5.44
N VAL A 32 11.18 10.88 6.36
CA VAL A 32 11.86 10.39 7.57
C VAL A 32 13.05 9.50 7.22
N GLY A 33 13.01 8.82 6.07
CA GLY A 33 14.12 8.01 5.54
C GLY A 33 15.22 8.82 4.85
N GLY A 34 15.13 10.16 4.84
CA GLY A 34 16.11 11.04 4.20
C GLY A 34 16.00 11.11 2.67
N THR A 35 14.91 10.60 2.09
CA THR A 35 14.68 10.62 0.63
C THR A 35 13.91 11.87 0.25
N LYS A 36 14.30 12.50 -0.87
CA LYS A 36 13.70 13.75 -1.34
C LYS A 36 12.43 13.50 -2.13
N TYR A 37 11.48 14.43 -2.03
CA TYR A 37 10.27 14.48 -2.87
C TYR A 37 9.91 15.93 -3.20
N ASP A 38 9.09 16.11 -4.24
CA ASP A 38 8.59 17.40 -4.68
C ASP A 38 7.06 17.36 -4.77
N ILE A 39 6.40 18.04 -3.83
CA ILE A 39 4.94 18.11 -3.72
C ILE A 39 4.34 18.80 -4.94
N LYS A 40 4.95 19.92 -5.39
CA LYS A 40 4.41 20.76 -6.46
C LYS A 40 4.43 20.01 -7.79
N ASN A 41 5.45 19.19 -8.01
CA ASN A 41 5.62 18.41 -9.23
C ASN A 41 5.11 16.97 -9.09
N LEU A 42 4.50 16.59 -7.96
CA LEU A 42 3.98 15.24 -7.69
C LEU A 42 5.06 14.17 -7.93
N SER A 43 6.30 14.45 -7.51
CA SER A 43 7.44 13.60 -7.79
C SER A 43 7.98 12.97 -6.51
N PHE A 44 8.03 11.64 -6.50
CA PHE A 44 8.58 10.85 -5.40
C PHE A 44 9.58 9.84 -5.97
N PRO A 45 10.79 10.29 -6.39
CA PRO A 45 11.71 9.47 -7.19
C PRO A 45 12.14 8.17 -6.52
N ASP A 46 12.33 8.19 -5.20
CA ASP A 46 12.73 7.02 -4.43
C ASP A 46 11.64 5.93 -4.38
N ALA A 47 10.38 6.35 -4.27
CA ALA A 47 9.23 5.46 -4.38
C ALA A 47 8.89 5.10 -5.84
N GLY A 48 9.47 5.81 -6.80
CA GLY A 48 9.23 5.65 -8.23
C GLY A 48 8.00 6.40 -8.76
N TYR A 49 7.25 7.13 -7.93
CA TYR A 49 6.03 7.81 -8.39
C TYR A 49 6.32 9.11 -9.16
N THR A 50 5.60 9.28 -10.26
CA THR A 50 5.53 10.53 -11.02
C THR A 50 4.13 11.12 -10.98
N LYS A 51 3.94 12.29 -11.60
CA LYS A 51 2.65 12.98 -11.63
C LYS A 51 1.51 12.11 -12.19
N GLU A 52 1.82 11.22 -13.13
CA GLU A 52 0.88 10.34 -13.82
C GLU A 52 0.34 9.21 -12.92
N ASP A 53 0.95 9.01 -11.76
CA ASP A 53 0.57 8.02 -10.75
C ASP A 53 -0.43 8.57 -9.72
N PHE A 54 -0.86 9.82 -9.85
CA PHE A 54 -1.83 10.46 -8.97
C PHE A 54 -3.15 10.70 -9.71
N HIS A 55 -4.26 10.64 -8.98
CA HIS A 55 -5.55 11.07 -9.53
C HIS A 55 -5.48 12.56 -9.90
N SER A 56 -6.11 12.91 -11.02
CA SER A 56 -6.11 14.29 -11.53
C SER A 56 -7.08 15.21 -10.79
N GLU A 57 -8.00 14.68 -9.98
CA GLU A 57 -8.86 15.50 -9.15
C GLU A 57 -8.10 16.02 -7.93
N GLU A 58 -8.06 17.33 -7.80
CA GLU A 58 -7.33 18.01 -6.74
C GLU A 58 -8.20 18.43 -5.55
N LYS A 59 -9.51 18.18 -5.63
CA LYS A 59 -10.49 18.47 -4.59
C LYS A 59 -10.47 17.45 -3.47
N ASN A 60 -11.01 17.86 -2.33
CA ASN A 60 -11.31 16.95 -1.24
C ASN A 60 -12.62 16.21 -1.49
N ILE A 61 -12.77 15.06 -0.84
CA ILE A 61 -14.05 14.36 -0.74
C ILE A 61 -15.07 15.28 -0.05
N GLU A 62 -16.19 15.54 -0.71
CA GLU A 62 -17.29 16.34 -0.15
C GLU A 62 -18.55 15.50 0.05
N ASP A 63 -18.78 14.50 -0.82
CA ASP A 63 -19.90 13.56 -0.71
C ASP A 63 -19.41 12.11 -0.52
N TYR A 64 -19.50 11.62 0.72
CA TYR A 64 -19.16 10.24 1.07
C TYR A 64 -20.18 9.19 0.55
N LYS A 65 -21.29 9.61 -0.07
CA LYS A 65 -22.23 8.73 -0.75
C LYS A 65 -21.87 8.51 -2.22
N ASP A 66 -21.00 9.34 -2.79
CA ASP A 66 -20.48 9.14 -4.14
C ASP A 66 -19.17 8.34 -4.10
N PRO A 67 -19.18 7.05 -4.50
CA PRO A 67 -17.97 6.23 -4.48
C PRO A 67 -16.85 6.78 -5.37
N LYS A 68 -17.17 7.53 -6.43
CA LYS A 68 -16.14 8.15 -7.28
C LYS A 68 -15.36 9.22 -6.55
N GLN A 69 -16.03 10.00 -5.69
CA GLN A 69 -15.33 10.96 -4.84
C GLN A 69 -14.50 10.20 -3.80
N VAL A 70 -15.14 9.26 -3.09
CA VAL A 70 -14.49 8.52 -2.01
C VAL A 70 -13.20 7.83 -2.46
N TRP A 71 -13.14 7.34 -3.70
CA TRP A 71 -11.99 6.60 -4.24
C TRP A 71 -10.97 7.42 -5.03
N ASN A 72 -11.34 8.60 -5.56
CA ASN A 72 -10.49 9.32 -6.50
C ASN A 72 -10.20 10.78 -6.11
N TYR A 73 -10.77 11.25 -4.99
CA TYR A 73 -10.59 12.62 -4.51
C TYR A 73 -9.69 12.60 -3.27
N ARG A 74 -9.07 13.73 -2.96
CA ARG A 74 -8.12 13.83 -1.84
C ARG A 74 -8.82 13.60 -0.50
N LEU A 75 -8.25 12.71 0.31
CA LEU A 75 -8.60 12.58 1.72
C LEU A 75 -7.92 13.70 2.52
N GLY A 76 -8.64 14.78 2.84
CA GLY A 76 -8.11 15.86 3.69
C GLY A 76 -6.88 16.59 3.11
N GLY A 77 -6.80 16.68 1.79
CA GLY A 77 -5.73 17.36 1.05
C GLY A 77 -4.50 16.49 0.79
N LEU A 78 -4.55 15.21 1.12
CA LEU A 78 -3.47 14.26 0.84
C LEU A 78 -3.42 13.93 -0.65
N LEU A 79 -2.22 13.90 -1.21
CA LEU A 79 -2.00 13.57 -2.62
C LEU A 79 -2.37 12.12 -2.87
N ASP A 80 -3.42 11.92 -3.68
CA ASP A 80 -4.13 10.66 -3.84
C ASP A 80 -3.56 9.84 -5.01
N LEU A 81 -3.10 8.62 -4.73
CA LEU A 81 -2.51 7.74 -5.74
C LEU A 81 -3.60 7.12 -6.62
N ASP A 82 -3.37 7.11 -7.94
CA ASP A 82 -4.26 6.45 -8.88
C ASP A 82 -3.98 4.94 -8.89
N THR A 83 -4.63 4.21 -7.98
CA THR A 83 -4.47 2.77 -7.84
C THR A 83 -5.01 1.97 -9.03
N SER A 84 -5.70 2.60 -9.98
CA SER A 84 -6.11 1.92 -11.22
C SER A 84 -4.91 1.69 -12.16
N LYS A 85 -3.85 2.49 -11.98
CA LYS A 85 -2.62 2.39 -12.79
C LYS A 85 -1.85 1.09 -12.48
N PRO A 86 -1.47 0.31 -13.51
CA PRO A 86 -0.61 -0.86 -13.31
C PRO A 86 0.71 -0.54 -12.60
N HIS A 87 1.33 0.60 -12.90
CA HIS A 87 2.57 1.02 -12.27
C HIS A 87 2.41 1.21 -10.76
N VAL A 88 1.39 1.96 -10.31
CA VAL A 88 1.08 2.16 -8.88
C VAL A 88 0.88 0.82 -8.16
N ARG A 89 0.08 -0.09 -8.75
CA ARG A 89 -0.17 -1.41 -8.16
C ARG A 89 1.07 -2.28 -8.08
N GLN A 90 1.95 -2.21 -9.08
CA GLN A 90 3.23 -2.92 -9.05
C GLN A 90 4.16 -2.37 -7.97
N THR A 91 4.25 -1.05 -7.83
CA THR A 91 5.05 -0.41 -6.78
C THR A 91 4.56 -0.81 -5.37
N ILE A 92 3.25 -0.73 -5.13
CA ILE A 92 2.65 -1.15 -3.85
C ILE A 92 2.81 -2.67 -3.63
N GLY A 93 2.63 -3.47 -4.68
CA GLY A 93 2.84 -4.92 -4.64
C GLY A 93 4.27 -5.28 -4.24
N LYS A 94 5.27 -4.55 -4.75
CA LYS A 94 6.67 -4.73 -4.37
C LYS A 94 6.90 -4.41 -2.91
N PHE A 95 6.36 -3.28 -2.44
CA PHE A 95 6.43 -2.88 -1.04
C PHE A 95 5.86 -3.95 -0.10
N TYR A 96 4.69 -4.52 -0.40
CA TYR A 96 4.14 -5.63 0.39
C TYR A 96 5.00 -6.89 0.31
N ALA A 97 5.54 -7.23 -0.86
CA ALA A 97 6.43 -8.39 -1.01
C ALA A 97 7.71 -8.25 -0.18
N ASP A 98 8.31 -7.06 -0.15
CA ASP A 98 9.48 -6.75 0.67
C ASP A 98 9.15 -6.91 2.17
N LEU A 99 8.00 -6.40 2.63
CA LEU A 99 7.56 -6.59 4.02
C LEU A 99 7.31 -8.06 4.37
N LEU A 100 6.70 -8.83 3.46
CA LEU A 100 6.52 -10.28 3.65
C LEU A 100 7.86 -11.02 3.73
N ALA A 101 8.86 -10.60 2.95
CA ALA A 101 10.20 -11.16 3.00
C ALA A 101 10.92 -10.86 4.33
N ILE A 102 10.63 -9.71 4.95
CA ILE A 102 11.10 -9.37 6.31
C ILE A 102 10.47 -10.29 7.39
N GLY A 103 9.34 -10.94 7.09
CA GLY A 103 8.69 -11.91 7.99
C GLY A 103 7.48 -11.35 8.76
N VAL A 104 6.85 -10.27 8.27
CA VAL A 104 5.62 -9.74 8.89
C VAL A 104 4.48 -10.76 8.78
N ALA A 105 3.58 -10.75 9.77
CA ALA A 105 2.44 -11.66 9.84
C ALA A 105 1.25 -11.19 9.00
N GLY A 106 1.16 -9.90 8.70
CA GLY A 106 0.09 -9.33 7.89
C GLY A 106 0.10 -7.81 7.87
N PHE A 107 -1.00 -7.23 7.39
CA PHE A 107 -1.14 -5.80 7.15
C PHE A 107 -2.45 -5.25 7.71
N ARG A 108 -2.39 -4.05 8.29
CA ARG A 108 -3.54 -3.16 8.46
C ARG A 108 -3.43 -2.13 7.35
N ILE A 109 -4.42 -2.09 6.46
CA ILE A 109 -4.41 -1.19 5.31
C ILE A 109 -5.11 0.10 5.73
N ASP A 110 -4.34 1.19 5.81
CA ASP A 110 -4.89 2.51 6.12
C ASP A 110 -5.83 2.99 5.00
N ALA A 111 -6.85 3.76 5.39
CA ALA A 111 -7.79 4.40 4.47
C ALA A 111 -8.40 3.44 3.42
N VAL A 112 -8.58 2.15 3.74
CA VAL A 112 -9.04 1.14 2.76
C VAL A 112 -10.38 1.48 2.08
N GLN A 113 -11.26 2.24 2.76
CA GLN A 113 -12.52 2.71 2.18
C GLN A 113 -12.32 3.68 1.00
N HIS A 114 -11.17 4.36 0.96
CA HIS A 114 -10.80 5.39 -0.02
C HIS A 114 -10.08 4.83 -1.25
N MET A 115 -10.02 3.52 -1.39
CA MET A 115 -9.51 2.85 -2.59
C MET A 115 -10.60 1.97 -3.20
N SER A 116 -10.64 1.87 -4.52
CA SER A 116 -11.56 0.96 -5.22
C SER A 116 -11.33 -0.50 -4.76
N PRO A 117 -12.39 -1.29 -4.49
CA PRO A 117 -12.26 -2.71 -4.21
C PRO A 117 -11.55 -3.51 -5.31
N GLU A 118 -11.76 -3.16 -6.57
CA GLU A 118 -11.13 -3.77 -7.73
C GLU A 118 -9.61 -3.51 -7.74
N ASP A 119 -9.20 -2.30 -7.40
CA ASP A 119 -7.79 -1.94 -7.32
C ASP A 119 -7.11 -2.60 -6.13
N LEU A 120 -7.77 -2.66 -4.98
CA LEU A 120 -7.28 -3.41 -3.81
C LEU A 120 -7.08 -4.89 -4.13
N LEU A 121 -8.00 -5.50 -4.86
CA LEU A 121 -7.85 -6.89 -5.33
C LEU A 121 -6.61 -7.02 -6.25
N ALA A 122 -6.42 -6.09 -7.17
CA ALA A 122 -5.28 -6.10 -8.08
C ALA A 122 -3.94 -5.84 -7.35
N ILE A 123 -3.91 -4.96 -6.35
CA ILE A 123 -2.74 -4.77 -5.47
C ILE A 123 -2.41 -6.07 -4.73
N LYS A 124 -3.42 -6.75 -4.19
CA LYS A 124 -3.22 -8.06 -3.52
C LYS A 124 -2.65 -9.09 -4.49
N GLN A 125 -3.11 -9.11 -5.74
CA GLN A 125 -2.58 -9.99 -6.78
C GLN A 125 -1.12 -9.65 -7.13
N GLU A 126 -0.77 -8.38 -7.27
CA GLU A 126 0.62 -7.96 -7.51
C GLU A 126 1.53 -8.30 -6.33
N ALA A 127 1.10 -8.07 -5.09
CA ALA A 127 1.85 -8.46 -3.90
C ALA A 127 2.12 -9.98 -3.85
N ALA A 128 1.12 -10.78 -4.20
CA ALA A 128 1.24 -12.23 -4.27
C ALA A 128 2.23 -12.68 -5.35
N LYS A 129 2.06 -12.15 -6.56
CA LYS A 129 2.96 -12.39 -7.69
C LYS A 129 4.41 -12.05 -7.34
N GLN A 130 4.64 -10.87 -6.75
CA GLN A 130 5.99 -10.39 -6.43
C GLN A 130 6.63 -11.09 -5.23
N SER A 131 5.83 -11.59 -4.28
CA SER A 131 6.33 -12.40 -3.16
C SER A 131 6.56 -13.88 -3.52
N GLY A 132 6.33 -14.28 -4.78
CA GLY A 132 6.39 -15.68 -5.20
C GLY A 132 5.31 -16.56 -4.54
N ARG A 133 4.28 -15.93 -3.94
CA ARG A 133 3.15 -16.62 -3.32
C ARG A 133 2.07 -16.76 -4.39
N ASN A 134 1.94 -17.95 -4.99
CA ASN A 134 0.89 -18.21 -5.97
C ASN A 134 -0.49 -17.87 -5.40
N CYS A 135 -1.15 -16.85 -5.97
CA CYS A 135 -2.53 -16.50 -5.63
C CYS A 135 -3.48 -16.98 -6.72
N LEU A 136 -4.09 -18.16 -6.57
CA LEU A 136 -5.36 -18.58 -7.18
C LEU A 136 -6.01 -19.69 -6.32
N PRO A 137 -7.34 -19.92 -6.43
CA PRO A 137 -8.39 -19.58 -5.45
C PRO A 137 -8.43 -20.44 -4.18
N GLN A 138 -7.30 -20.88 -3.62
CA GLN A 138 -7.23 -21.73 -2.43
C GLN A 138 -6.73 -21.00 -1.17
N CYS A 139 -6.96 -19.70 -1.05
CA CYS A 139 -6.67 -18.97 0.19
C CYS A 139 -7.73 -19.24 1.28
N GLY A 140 -8.21 -20.49 1.40
CA GLY A 140 -9.26 -20.92 2.32
C GLY A 140 -9.05 -22.30 2.97
N THR A 141 -8.11 -23.13 2.52
CA THR A 141 -7.93 -24.48 3.09
C THR A 141 -6.47 -24.92 3.05
N GLY A 142 -5.71 -24.69 4.12
CA GLY A 142 -4.36 -25.28 4.17
C GLY A 142 -3.41 -24.70 5.21
N ARG A 143 -3.72 -24.84 6.50
CA ARG A 143 -2.63 -25.04 7.48
C ARG A 143 -2.13 -26.47 7.32
N THR A 144 -1.19 -26.71 6.42
CA THR A 144 -0.37 -27.94 6.48
C THR A 144 0.75 -27.71 7.47
N ARG A 145 0.50 -28.22 8.68
CA ARG A 145 1.42 -28.75 9.69
C ARG A 145 2.90 -28.46 9.43
N HIS A 146 3.49 -27.59 10.26
CA HIS A 146 4.88 -27.78 10.67
C HIS A 146 5.01 -29.19 11.26
N GLN A 147 5.75 -30.05 10.55
CA GLN A 147 6.26 -31.29 11.10
C GLN A 147 7.12 -30.98 12.32
N MET A 148 6.83 -31.70 13.40
CA MET A 148 7.63 -31.76 14.60
C MET A 148 9.03 -32.26 14.25
N ALA A 149 10.04 -31.46 14.60
CA ALA A 149 11.38 -31.95 14.88
C ALA A 149 11.55 -31.93 16.40
N ARG A 150 11.27 -33.07 17.03
CA ARG A 150 11.88 -33.68 18.23
C ARG A 150 11.00 -34.82 18.71
#